data_AF-A5DPW1-F1
#
_entry.id   AF-A5DPW1-F1
#
_cell.length_a   1.000
_cell.length_b   1.000
_cell.length_c   1.000
_cell.angle_alpha   90.00
_cell.angle_beta   90.00
_cell.angle_gamma   90.00
#
_symmetry.space_group_name_H-M   'P 1'
#
loop_
_entity.id
_entity.type
_entity.pdbx_description
1 polymer ?
#
loop_
_entity_poly.entity_id
_entity_poly.type
_entity_poly.pdbx_seq_one_letter_code
_entity_poly.pdbx_strand_id
1 'polypeptide(L)'
;MFRTANPFSGGLRPHNVNSGTVLAIRTLKRRPAYPQTYQPQLADKTHPTKDHSSFFQRHLKAWLGPRNVRGEYYRNKYYYPPQNHKPNYIVPDGNTVVDPSKPETNNDRRMGNTRRDPSLQPFPQNPYCKTALMISNELKDTIYQQVQQGAHIQEIAHKYGIKLERVEAIVRLQEIERGWKKEVSIL
;
A
#
# COMPACT_ATOMS: atom_id res chain seq x y z
N MET A 1 -1.48 38.24 73.26
CA MET A 1 -0.79 39.07 72.24
C MET A 1 -0.79 38.29 70.93
N PHE A 2 -1.45 38.85 69.91
CA PHE A 2 -1.80 38.20 68.66
C PHE A 2 -0.57 37.96 67.76
N ARG A 3 -0.43 36.75 67.21
CA ARG A 3 0.47 36.48 66.07
C ARG A 3 -0.39 36.19 64.84
N THR A 4 -0.16 37.00 63.83
CA THR A 4 -0.85 37.10 62.55
C THR A 4 -0.57 35.90 61.64
N ALA A 5 -1.59 35.46 60.92
CA ALA A 5 -1.51 34.45 59.88
C ALA A 5 -0.75 35.00 58.65
N ASN A 6 0.18 34.23 58.09
CA ASN A 6 0.81 34.54 56.81
C ASN A 6 -0.12 34.10 55.66
N PRO A 7 -0.37 34.97 54.65
CA PRO A 7 -1.21 34.63 53.52
C PRO A 7 -0.49 33.73 52.51
N PHE A 8 -1.24 32.75 52.02
CA PHE A 8 -0.90 31.79 50.98
C PHE A 8 -0.66 32.52 49.65
N SER A 9 0.59 32.67 49.19
CA SER A 9 0.89 33.15 47.85
C SER A 9 0.85 32.01 46.85
N GLY A 10 -0.33 31.78 46.28
CA GLY A 10 -0.52 30.90 45.12
C GLY A 10 0.17 31.48 43.88
N GLY A 11 1.43 31.14 43.69
CA GLY A 11 2.12 31.35 42.42
C GLY A 11 1.66 30.32 41.40
N LEU A 12 0.78 30.71 40.47
CA LEU A 12 0.51 29.96 39.25
C LEU A 12 1.83 29.82 38.48
N ARG A 13 2.43 28.63 38.52
CA ARG A 13 3.54 28.28 37.64
C ARG A 13 3.00 28.26 36.21
N PRO A 14 3.52 29.07 35.27
CA PRO A 14 3.21 28.86 33.87
C PRO A 14 3.69 27.46 33.48
N HIS A 15 2.77 26.64 32.99
CA HIS A 15 3.07 25.33 32.42
C HIS A 15 4.08 25.56 31.29
N ASN A 16 5.33 25.12 31.48
CA ASN A 16 6.38 25.22 30.48
C ASN A 16 5.96 24.36 29.28
N VAL A 17 5.41 25.01 28.26
CA VAL A 17 5.13 24.38 26.97
C VAL A 17 6.47 24.16 26.29
N ASN A 18 7.03 22.98 26.53
CA ASN A 18 8.02 22.27 25.71
C ASN A 18 8.85 23.16 24.76
N SER A 19 9.83 23.85 25.33
CA SER A 19 10.90 24.53 24.58
C SER A 19 11.77 23.55 23.76
N GLY A 20 11.66 22.24 24.03
CA GLY A 20 12.39 21.19 23.31
C GLY A 20 11.92 20.95 21.87
N THR A 21 10.64 21.14 21.56
CA THR A 21 10.09 20.86 20.22
C THR A 21 10.50 21.92 19.20
N VAL A 22 10.60 23.18 19.63
CA VAL A 22 10.95 24.32 18.76
C VAL A 22 12.44 24.33 18.40
N LEU A 23 13.31 23.89 19.32
CA LEU A 23 14.76 23.79 19.08
C LEU A 23 15.10 22.68 18.08
N ALA A 24 14.37 21.56 18.10
CA ALA A 24 14.59 20.44 17.19
C ALA A 24 14.34 20.79 15.71
N ILE A 25 13.39 21.68 15.43
CA ILE A 25 13.09 22.13 14.05
C ILE A 25 14.24 22.97 13.49
N ARG A 26 14.93 23.74 14.33
CA ARG A 26 16.04 24.63 13.91
C ARG A 26 17.33 23.88 13.58
N THR A 27 17.52 22.67 14.11
CA THR A 27 18.74 21.86 13.90
C THR A 27 18.55 20.73 12.86
N LEU A 28 17.31 20.52 12.38
CA LEU A 28 17.01 19.48 11.40
C LEU A 28 17.55 19.86 10.01
N LYS A 29 18.68 19.27 9.62
CA LYS A 29 19.23 19.43 8.28
C LYS A 29 18.32 18.75 7.24
N ARG A 30 17.98 19.46 6.16
CA ARG A 30 17.25 18.88 5.02
C ARG A 30 18.11 17.80 4.36
N ARG A 31 17.62 16.56 4.33
CA ARG A 31 18.29 15.44 3.65
C ARG A 31 17.47 15.02 2.42
N PRO A 32 18.04 15.04 1.21
CA PRO A 32 17.35 14.48 0.04
C PRO A 32 17.08 12.98 0.23
N ALA A 33 15.93 12.50 -0.24
CA ALA A 33 15.46 11.13 -0.02
C ALA A 33 16.05 10.14 -1.03
N TYR A 34 17.35 9.87 -0.93
CA TYR A 34 17.99 8.84 -1.74
C TYR A 34 17.45 7.44 -1.42
N PRO A 35 17.41 6.51 -2.40
CA PRO A 35 17.08 5.10 -2.14
C PRO A 35 17.99 4.53 -1.05
N GLN A 36 17.40 3.93 -0.03
CA GLN A 36 18.13 3.36 1.10
C GLN A 36 18.30 1.84 1.00
N THR A 37 17.42 1.16 0.25
CA THR A 37 17.32 -0.29 0.23
C THR A 37 18.15 -0.96 -0.86
N TYR A 38 18.51 -0.21 -1.91
CA TYR A 38 19.28 -0.71 -3.05
C TYR A 38 20.20 0.39 -3.60
N GLN A 39 21.19 -0.03 -4.39
CA GLN A 39 22.07 0.89 -5.11
C GLN A 39 21.45 1.25 -6.46
N PRO A 40 21.15 2.54 -6.70
CA PRO A 40 20.43 2.95 -7.89
C PRO A 40 21.30 3.00 -9.14
N GLN A 41 20.80 2.39 -10.22
CA GLN A 41 21.34 2.58 -11.56
C GLN A 41 20.74 3.86 -12.14
N LEU A 42 21.58 4.76 -12.64
CA LEU A 42 21.13 6.04 -13.19
C LEU A 42 21.06 5.96 -14.72
N ALA A 43 19.99 6.46 -15.32
CA ALA A 43 19.91 6.57 -16.78
C ALA A 43 21.00 7.51 -17.31
N ASP A 44 21.63 7.18 -18.42
CA ASP A 44 22.65 8.04 -19.00
C ASP A 44 22.07 9.40 -19.42
N LYS A 45 22.94 10.41 -19.35
CA LYS A 45 22.63 11.73 -19.88
C LYS A 45 22.52 11.64 -21.40
N THR A 46 21.51 12.28 -21.96
CA THR A 46 21.33 12.43 -23.41
C THR A 46 22.48 13.23 -24.03
N HIS A 47 22.99 14.23 -23.32
CA HIS A 47 24.14 15.02 -23.72
C HIS A 47 24.94 15.47 -22.49
N PRO A 48 26.27 15.31 -22.43
CA PRO A 48 27.06 15.56 -21.22
C PRO A 48 26.86 16.95 -20.59
N THR A 49 26.79 17.99 -21.43
CA THR A 49 26.74 19.41 -20.98
C THR A 49 25.36 20.06 -21.08
N LYS A 50 24.47 19.54 -21.93
CA LYS A 50 23.14 20.14 -22.19
C LYS A 50 22.04 19.44 -21.38
N ASP A 51 22.31 18.20 -20.96
CA ASP A 51 21.41 17.45 -20.10
C ASP A 51 21.69 17.80 -18.63
N HIS A 52 20.81 18.64 -18.10
CA HIS A 52 20.83 19.08 -16.70
C HIS A 52 19.94 18.19 -15.80
N SER A 53 19.64 16.96 -16.21
CA SER A 53 18.83 16.06 -15.41
C SER A 53 19.49 15.76 -14.05
N SER A 54 18.71 15.91 -13.00
CA SER A 54 19.15 15.67 -11.63
C SER A 54 19.30 14.17 -11.35
N PHE A 55 19.95 13.85 -10.23
CA PHE A 55 20.03 12.46 -9.74
C PHE A 55 18.64 11.81 -9.69
N PHE A 56 17.64 12.47 -9.09
CA PHE A 56 16.30 11.91 -8.91
C PHE A 56 15.57 11.71 -10.24
N GLN A 57 15.74 12.62 -11.19
CA GLN A 57 15.14 12.47 -12.53
C GLN A 57 15.75 11.29 -13.28
N ARG A 58 17.09 11.14 -13.24
CA ARG A 58 17.80 10.04 -13.90
C ARG A 58 17.52 8.70 -13.22
N HIS A 59 17.45 8.69 -11.90
CA HIS A 59 17.02 7.54 -11.10
C HIS A 59 15.61 7.12 -11.49
N LEU A 60 14.66 8.06 -11.50
CA LEU A 60 13.27 7.77 -11.84
C LEU A 60 13.15 7.24 -13.26
N LYS A 61 13.89 7.81 -14.22
CA LYS A 61 13.94 7.33 -15.60
C LYS A 61 14.45 5.90 -15.69
N ALA A 62 15.49 5.55 -14.95
CA ALA A 62 16.00 4.18 -14.89
C ALA A 62 15.01 3.21 -14.21
N TRP A 63 14.37 3.64 -13.12
CA TRP A 63 13.37 2.85 -12.41
C TRP A 63 12.12 2.59 -13.26
N LEU A 64 11.66 3.58 -14.03
CA LEU A 64 10.54 3.43 -14.95
C LEU A 64 10.89 2.59 -16.18
N GLY A 65 12.12 2.71 -16.69
CA GLY A 65 12.56 2.04 -17.90
C GLY A 65 12.17 2.80 -19.18
N PRO A 66 12.33 2.17 -20.37
CA PRO A 66 12.07 2.83 -21.63
C PRO A 66 10.58 3.15 -21.81
N ARG A 67 10.31 4.33 -22.35
CA ARG A 67 8.98 4.83 -22.68
C ARG A 67 8.72 4.64 -24.17
N ASN A 68 7.59 4.05 -24.55
CA ASN A 68 7.21 3.93 -25.96
C ASN A 68 6.58 5.23 -26.51
N VAL A 69 6.24 5.24 -27.80
CA VAL A 69 5.59 6.40 -28.47
C VAL A 69 4.22 6.75 -27.88
N ARG A 70 3.51 5.77 -27.31
CA ARG A 70 2.25 5.96 -26.59
C ARG A 70 2.46 6.52 -25.18
N GLY A 71 3.71 6.54 -24.72
CA GLY A 71 4.09 7.04 -23.41
C GLY A 71 4.11 5.99 -22.30
N GLU A 72 4.03 4.71 -22.64
CA GLU A 72 3.90 3.58 -21.73
C GLU A 72 5.27 3.01 -21.31
N TYR A 73 5.36 2.55 -20.07
CA TYR A 73 6.55 1.92 -19.49
C TYR A 73 6.40 0.39 -19.49
N TYR A 74 6.20 -0.18 -20.67
CA TYR A 74 5.85 -1.59 -20.86
C TYR A 74 6.87 -2.59 -20.27
N ARG A 75 8.13 -2.18 -20.09
CA ARG A 75 9.16 -3.03 -19.45
C ARG A 75 9.15 -2.95 -17.93
N ASN A 76 8.43 -2.02 -17.33
CA ASN A 76 8.37 -1.94 -15.88
C ASN A 76 7.52 -3.09 -15.34
N LYS A 77 8.05 -3.85 -14.38
CA LYS A 77 7.40 -4.98 -13.70
C LYS A 77 6.01 -4.62 -13.18
N TYR A 78 5.81 -3.38 -12.75
CA TYR A 78 4.58 -2.92 -12.11
C TYR A 78 3.63 -2.15 -13.05
N TYR A 79 3.93 -2.10 -14.36
CA TYR A 79 3.10 -1.37 -15.32
C TYR A 79 1.79 -2.09 -15.65
N TYR A 80 1.85 -3.40 -15.92
CA TYR A 80 0.67 -4.19 -16.28
C TYR A 80 0.00 -4.82 -15.05
N PRO A 81 -1.34 -4.86 -15.01
CA PRO A 81 -2.07 -5.56 -13.97
C PRO A 81 -1.85 -7.08 -14.11
N PRO A 82 -1.55 -7.80 -12.99
CA PRO A 82 -1.36 -9.24 -13.02
C PRO A 82 -2.66 -9.98 -13.37
N GLN A 83 -2.55 -11.06 -14.14
CA GLN A 83 -3.68 -11.90 -14.60
C GLN A 83 -3.74 -13.27 -13.89
N ASN A 84 -2.93 -13.48 -12.86
CA ASN A 84 -2.68 -14.80 -12.26
C ASN A 84 -3.21 -14.94 -10.82
N HIS A 85 -4.24 -14.16 -10.45
CA HIS A 85 -4.80 -14.08 -9.09
C HIS A 85 -3.78 -13.81 -7.97
N LYS A 86 -2.58 -13.35 -8.33
CA LYS A 86 -1.51 -12.97 -7.39
C LYS A 86 -1.19 -11.50 -7.61
N PRO A 87 -1.34 -10.65 -6.59
CA PRO A 87 -0.98 -9.25 -6.75
C PRO A 87 0.54 -9.11 -6.89
N ASN A 88 0.96 -8.21 -7.76
CA ASN A 88 2.37 -7.92 -8.02
C ASN A 88 2.79 -6.67 -7.24
N TYR A 89 2.89 -6.79 -5.92
CA TYR A 89 3.26 -5.66 -5.06
C TYR A 89 4.75 -5.31 -5.13
N ILE A 90 5.07 -4.09 -4.71
CA ILE A 90 6.40 -3.50 -4.83
C ILE A 90 7.42 -4.30 -4.03
N VAL A 91 8.54 -4.64 -4.67
CA VAL A 91 9.76 -5.11 -4.05
C VAL A 91 10.83 -4.03 -4.25
N PRO A 92 11.42 -3.48 -3.18
CA PRO A 92 12.36 -2.37 -3.26
C PRO A 92 13.80 -2.88 -3.46
N ASP A 93 14.00 -3.74 -4.46
CA ASP A 93 15.28 -4.34 -4.86
C ASP A 93 16.06 -3.50 -5.89
N GLY A 94 15.38 -2.54 -6.52
CA GLY A 94 15.93 -1.70 -7.59
C GLY A 94 15.85 -2.32 -8.98
N ASN A 95 15.40 -3.57 -9.09
CA ASN A 95 15.27 -4.30 -10.34
C ASN A 95 13.82 -4.24 -10.83
N THR A 96 13.44 -3.10 -11.39
CA THR A 96 12.05 -2.85 -11.81
C THR A 96 11.81 -3.00 -13.30
N VAL A 97 12.86 -3.05 -14.12
CA VAL A 97 12.76 -3.18 -15.57
C VAL A 97 13.04 -4.63 -15.96
N VAL A 98 12.03 -5.29 -16.53
CA VAL A 98 12.11 -6.64 -17.07
C VAL A 98 12.76 -6.57 -18.45
N ASP A 99 13.84 -7.32 -18.64
CA ASP A 99 14.54 -7.45 -19.92
C ASP A 99 14.58 -8.93 -20.30
N PRO A 100 13.99 -9.35 -21.44
CA PRO A 100 13.99 -10.76 -21.85
C PRO A 100 15.39 -11.32 -22.08
N SER A 101 16.38 -10.46 -22.32
CA SER A 101 17.77 -10.84 -22.56
C SER A 101 18.53 -11.16 -21.27
N LYS A 102 18.03 -10.66 -20.12
CA LYS A 102 18.64 -10.91 -18.82
C LYS A 102 17.91 -12.08 -18.17
N PRO A 103 18.62 -13.07 -17.61
CA PRO A 103 17.97 -14.10 -16.83
C PRO A 103 17.20 -13.42 -15.70
N GLU A 104 15.96 -13.87 -15.45
CA GLU A 104 15.20 -13.38 -14.31
C GLU A 104 16.05 -13.62 -13.05
N THR A 105 16.52 -12.55 -12.44
CA THR A 105 17.14 -12.66 -11.13
C THR A 105 16.04 -13.12 -10.20
N ASN A 106 16.15 -14.33 -9.65
CA ASN A 106 15.27 -14.82 -8.60
C ASN A 106 15.24 -13.78 -7.48
N ASN A 107 14.17 -12.97 -7.45
CA ASN A 107 13.98 -11.88 -6.50
C ASN A 107 13.83 -12.38 -5.05
N ASP A 108 13.77 -13.70 -4.85
CA ASP A 108 13.73 -14.36 -3.55
C ASP A 108 15.04 -14.24 -2.77
N ARG A 109 16.16 -13.96 -3.46
CA ARG A 109 17.47 -13.93 -2.81
C ARG A 109 17.96 -12.49 -2.72
N ARG A 110 17.81 -11.92 -1.52
CA ARG A 110 18.58 -10.81 -0.90
C ARG A 110 17.80 -9.52 -0.66
N MET A 111 16.96 -9.51 0.38
CA MET A 111 16.88 -8.35 1.28
C MET A 111 16.31 -8.73 2.65
N GLY A 112 17.19 -9.08 3.60
CA GLY A 112 17.10 -8.88 5.06
C GLY A 112 15.86 -9.27 5.89
N ASN A 113 14.75 -9.68 5.30
CA ASN A 113 13.51 -9.96 6.03
C ASN A 113 12.81 -11.17 5.42
N THR A 114 13.27 -12.37 5.78
CA THR A 114 12.68 -13.67 5.45
C THR A 114 11.22 -13.82 5.89
N ARG A 115 10.62 -12.81 6.56
CA ARG A 115 9.23 -12.78 6.99
C ARG A 115 8.28 -12.05 6.04
N ARG A 116 8.78 -11.31 5.05
CA ARG A 116 7.91 -10.60 4.10
C ARG A 116 7.48 -11.53 2.98
N ASP A 117 6.18 -11.59 2.74
CA ASP A 117 5.62 -12.17 1.51
C ASP A 117 5.10 -11.04 0.60
N PRO A 118 5.84 -10.68 -0.47
CA PRO A 118 5.41 -9.65 -1.43
C PRO A 118 4.12 -10.00 -2.17
N SER A 119 3.69 -11.27 -2.21
CA SER A 119 2.43 -11.66 -2.83
C SER A 119 1.20 -11.30 -2.00
N LEU A 120 1.39 -10.95 -0.72
CA LEU A 120 0.28 -10.55 0.17
C LEU A 120 0.49 -9.18 0.80
N GLN A 121 1.72 -8.65 0.83
CA GLN A 121 2.04 -7.41 1.54
C GLN A 121 2.32 -6.25 0.57
N PRO A 122 1.41 -5.27 0.45
CA PRO A 122 1.57 -4.15 -0.47
C PRO A 122 2.77 -3.25 -0.15
N PHE A 123 3.05 -3.03 1.14
CA PHE A 123 4.05 -2.06 1.57
C PHE A 123 5.27 -2.74 2.20
N PRO A 124 6.49 -2.53 1.68
CA PRO A 124 7.70 -3.15 2.23
C PRO A 124 8.01 -2.76 3.67
N GLN A 125 7.62 -1.55 4.09
CA GLN A 125 7.92 -1.01 5.42
C GLN A 125 6.87 -1.38 6.49
N ASN A 126 5.68 -1.83 6.08
CA ASN A 126 4.60 -2.17 7.00
C ASN A 126 4.23 -3.66 6.87
N PRO A 127 4.82 -4.55 7.70
CA PRO A 127 4.58 -6.00 7.62
C PRO A 127 3.17 -6.42 8.08
N TYR A 128 2.44 -5.54 8.78
CA TYR A 128 1.10 -5.83 9.29
C TYR A 128 0.02 -5.58 8.24
N CYS A 129 0.30 -4.72 7.25
CA CYS A 129 -0.63 -4.48 6.16
C CYS A 129 -0.57 -5.65 5.17
N LYS A 130 -1.66 -6.41 5.08
CA LYS A 130 -1.81 -7.56 4.19
C LYS A 130 -3.08 -7.42 3.37
N THR A 131 -3.05 -7.90 2.14
CA THR A 131 -4.22 -7.95 1.26
C THR A 131 -5.23 -8.99 1.75
N ALA A 132 -6.51 -8.67 1.69
CA ALA A 132 -7.58 -9.61 2.01
C ALA A 132 -7.89 -10.51 0.82
N LEU A 133 -8.22 -11.77 1.08
CA LEU A 133 -8.60 -12.71 0.02
C LEU A 133 -9.96 -12.33 -0.58
N MET A 134 -10.04 -12.44 -1.90
CA MET A 134 -11.29 -12.28 -2.63
C MET A 134 -12.13 -13.56 -2.54
N ILE A 135 -13.44 -13.39 -2.36
CA ILE A 135 -14.41 -14.49 -2.40
C ILE A 135 -14.77 -14.70 -3.87
N SER A 136 -14.73 -15.96 -4.34
CA SER A 136 -15.10 -16.29 -5.73
C SER A 136 -16.56 -15.92 -6.00
N ASN A 137 -16.88 -15.58 -7.25
CA ASN A 137 -18.25 -15.22 -7.61
C ASN A 137 -19.21 -16.39 -7.40
N GLU A 138 -18.77 -17.62 -7.71
CA GLU A 138 -19.51 -18.85 -7.42
C GLU A 138 -19.87 -18.96 -5.94
N LEU A 139 -18.91 -18.75 -5.03
CA LEU A 139 -19.17 -18.80 -3.59
C LEU A 139 -20.14 -17.70 -3.15
N LYS A 140 -20.03 -16.48 -3.69
CA LYS A 140 -21.02 -15.41 -3.42
C LYS A 140 -22.43 -15.82 -3.85
N ASP A 141 -22.58 -16.44 -5.02
CA ASP A 141 -23.86 -16.90 -5.52
C ASP A 141 -24.44 -18.03 -4.65
N THR A 142 -23.61 -19.00 -4.24
CA THR A 142 -24.07 -20.07 -3.33
C THR A 142 -24.51 -19.53 -1.96
N ILE A 143 -23.81 -18.54 -1.40
CA ILE A 143 -24.18 -17.85 -0.17
C ILE A 143 -25.54 -17.18 -0.34
N TYR A 144 -25.72 -16.43 -1.44
CA TYR A 144 -26.98 -15.77 -1.73
C TYR A 144 -28.14 -16.76 -1.86
N GLN A 145 -27.96 -17.85 -2.61
CA GLN A 145 -28.97 -18.90 -2.80
C GLN A 145 -29.36 -19.58 -1.47
N GLN A 146 -28.39 -19.88 -0.61
CA GLN A 146 -28.65 -20.50 0.70
C GLN A 146 -29.50 -19.59 1.59
N VAL A 147 -29.22 -18.28 1.59
CA VAL A 147 -30.05 -17.31 2.33
C VAL A 147 -31.46 -17.23 1.74
N GLN A 148 -31.61 -17.24 0.41
CA GLN A 148 -32.93 -17.24 -0.24
C GLN A 148 -33.72 -18.53 0.03
N GLN A 149 -33.04 -19.65 0.25
CA GLN A 149 -33.65 -20.92 0.67
C GLN A 149 -34.04 -20.95 2.16
N GLY A 150 -33.76 -19.88 2.91
CA GLY A 150 -34.12 -19.75 4.32
C GLY A 150 -33.03 -20.17 5.31
N ALA A 151 -31.79 -20.43 4.85
CA ALA A 151 -30.69 -20.72 5.76
C ALA A 151 -30.30 -19.48 6.58
N HIS A 152 -29.97 -19.67 7.86
CA HIS A 152 -29.64 -18.56 8.74
C HIS A 152 -28.22 -18.03 8.46
N ILE A 153 -28.05 -16.71 8.46
CA ILE A 153 -26.77 -16.05 8.11
C ILE A 153 -25.64 -16.49 9.04
N GLN A 154 -25.91 -16.72 10.33
CA GLN A 154 -24.91 -17.20 11.28
C GLN A 154 -24.42 -18.63 10.96
N GLU A 155 -25.29 -19.50 10.47
CA GLU A 155 -24.93 -20.86 10.07
C GLU A 155 -23.99 -20.83 8.86
N ILE A 156 -24.29 -19.98 7.88
CA ILE A 156 -23.47 -19.75 6.69
C ILE A 156 -22.10 -19.17 7.07
N ALA A 157 -22.08 -18.16 7.95
CA ALA A 157 -20.87 -17.53 8.47
C ALA A 157 -19.94 -18.57 9.12
N HIS A 158 -20.51 -19.43 9.97
CA HIS A 158 -19.78 -20.54 10.60
C HIS A 158 -19.30 -21.58 9.58
N LYS A 159 -20.17 -21.99 8.65
CA LYS A 159 -19.89 -23.01 7.61
C LYS A 159 -18.69 -22.64 6.74
N TYR A 160 -18.58 -21.38 6.31
CA TYR A 160 -17.52 -20.92 5.41
C TYR A 160 -16.39 -20.15 6.11
N GLY A 161 -16.45 -19.96 7.43
CA GLY A 161 -15.45 -19.18 8.17
C GLY A 161 -15.41 -17.70 7.80
N ILE A 162 -16.55 -17.13 7.42
CA ILE A 162 -16.69 -15.73 7.01
C ILE A 162 -17.38 -14.95 8.14
N LYS A 163 -16.89 -13.75 8.45
CA LYS A 163 -17.54 -12.88 9.45
C LYS A 163 -18.99 -12.59 9.06
N LEU A 164 -19.89 -12.58 10.05
CA LEU A 164 -21.33 -12.35 9.87
C LEU A 164 -21.60 -11.09 9.02
N GLU A 165 -21.01 -9.97 9.41
CA GLU A 165 -21.09 -8.67 8.72
C GLU A 165 -20.71 -8.77 7.23
N ARG A 166 -19.70 -9.60 6.91
CA ARG A 166 -19.23 -9.79 5.54
C ARG A 166 -20.21 -10.65 4.73
N VAL A 167 -20.88 -11.62 5.36
CA VAL A 167 -21.94 -12.41 4.71
C VAL A 167 -23.14 -11.51 4.38
N GLU A 168 -23.59 -10.68 5.33
CA GLU A 168 -24.67 -9.71 5.09
C GLU A 168 -24.34 -8.76 3.93
N ALA A 169 -23.12 -8.24 3.90
CA ALA A 169 -22.66 -7.38 2.82
C ALA A 169 -22.68 -8.09 1.46
N ILE A 170 -22.28 -9.37 1.40
CA ILE A 170 -22.31 -10.17 0.17
C ILE A 170 -23.75 -10.31 -0.35
N VAL A 171 -24.69 -10.63 0.54
CA VAL A 171 -26.11 -10.80 0.18
C VAL A 171 -26.66 -9.49 -0.40
N ARG A 172 -26.46 -8.37 0.28
CA ARG A 172 -26.92 -7.04 -0.20
C ARG A 172 -26.33 -6.67 -1.55
N LEU A 173 -25.02 -6.90 -1.75
CA LEU A 173 -24.37 -6.61 -3.03
C LEU A 173 -24.91 -7.49 -4.17
N GLN A 174 -25.21 -8.76 -3.89
CA GLN A 174 -25.81 -9.67 -4.86
C GLN A 174 -27.24 -9.28 -5.24
N GLU A 175 -28.04 -8.78 -4.30
CA GLU A 175 -29.38 -8.24 -4.58
C GLU A 175 -29.31 -7.05 -5.55
N ILE A 176 -28.41 -6.10 -5.26
CA ILE A 176 -28.18 -4.93 -6.12
C ILE A 176 -27.70 -5.37 -7.51
N GLU A 177 -26.72 -6.27 -7.59
CA GLU A 177 -26.17 -6.73 -8.87
C GLU A 177 -27.25 -7.41 -9.74
N ARG A 178 -28.14 -8.20 -9.12
CA ARG A 178 -29.26 -8.85 -9.81
C ARG A 178 -30.33 -7.84 -10.21
N GLY A 179 -30.57 -6.80 -9.40
CA GLY A 179 -31.41 -5.65 -9.75
C GLY A 179 -30.91 -4.96 -11.01
N TRP A 180 -29.63 -4.58 -11.04
CA TRP A 180 -29.01 -3.95 -12.22
C TRP A 180 -29.03 -4.84 -13.45
N LYS A 181 -28.77 -6.15 -13.30
CA LYS A 181 -28.89 -7.10 -14.42
C LYS A 181 -30.30 -7.14 -15.00
N LYS A 182 -31.34 -7.07 -14.16
CA LYS A 182 -32.73 -7.01 -14.65
C LYS A 182 -33.00 -5.69 -15.38
N GLU A 183 -32.58 -4.55 -14.83
CA GLU A 183 -32.84 -3.24 -15.42
C GLU A 183 -32.12 -3.04 -16.77
N VAL A 184 -30.86 -3.49 -16.87
CA VAL A 184 -30.03 -3.30 -18.07
C VAL A 184 -30.34 -4.34 -19.16
N SER A 185 -30.80 -5.54 -18.78
CA SER A 185 -31.09 -6.64 -19.72
C SER A 185 -32.51 -6.58 -20.31
N ILE A 186 -33.22 -5.45 -20.21
CA ILE A 186 -34.55 -5.20 -20.82
C ILE A 186 -34.43 -4.51 -22.21
N LEU A 187 -33.31 -4.65 -22.90
CA LEU A 187 -33.17 -4.38 -24.34
C LEU A 187 -32.68 -5.64 -25.05
#